data_AF-A0A8J6J5F1-F1
#
_entry.id   AF-A0A8J6J5F1-F1
#
_cell.length_a   1.000
_cell.length_b   1.000
_cell.length_c   1.000
_cell.angle_alpha   90.00
_cell.angle_beta   90.00
_cell.angle_gamma   90.00
#
_symmetry.space_group_name_H-M   'P 1'
#
loop_
_entity.id
_entity.type
_entity.pdbx_description
1 polymer ?
#
loop_
_entity_poly.entity_id
_entity_poly.type
_entity_poly.pdbx_seq_one_letter_code
_entity_poly.pdbx_strand_id
1 'polypeptide(L)'
;MKGVIGVAITSASLAAKKRILTACVRLFLEKGYNRTTVAEIVRDADVSVSTFQNIFRAKDGVLIELIEFMFGNQFGAARKIVGERIPPVYVYAVETAIQLTLTELNENLRDIYLEAYTQSEAVEYIHQHTALELASIFGSRLPGYTESDFYELEIGSAGIMRGYMARRCDMYFPLERKLRRFLVMSMSAYSVPGDEQQKVLEFIAGLDIRKISEQVMQELFRMLAMHFEFSLDDVKAEQGGRV
;
A
#
# COMPACT_ATOMS: atom_id res chain seq x y z
N MET A 1 -22.33 -4.02 -31.20
CA MET A 1 -21.11 -4.84 -31.37
C MET A 1 -20.00 -3.98 -31.99
N LYS A 2 -19.09 -3.45 -31.17
CA LYS A 2 -17.80 -2.94 -31.63
C LYS A 2 -16.76 -3.92 -31.12
N GLY A 3 -16.06 -4.57 -32.04
CA GLY A 3 -15.08 -5.61 -31.74
C GLY A 3 -13.92 -5.05 -30.95
N VAL A 4 -13.70 -5.62 -29.76
CA VAL A 4 -12.46 -5.47 -29.02
C VAL A 4 -11.41 -6.25 -29.81
N ILE A 5 -10.49 -5.54 -30.46
CA ILE A 5 -9.27 -6.14 -31.01
C ILE A 5 -8.43 -6.51 -29.80
N GLY A 6 -8.58 -7.77 -29.34
CA GLY A 6 -7.65 -8.37 -28.40
C GLY A 6 -6.29 -8.48 -29.10
N VAL A 7 -5.37 -7.60 -28.78
CA VAL A 7 -3.97 -7.75 -29.19
C VAL A 7 -3.49 -9.06 -28.58
N ALA A 8 -3.13 -10.02 -29.43
CA ALA A 8 -2.56 -11.28 -28.99
C ALA A 8 -1.29 -10.98 -28.17
N ILE A 9 -1.32 -11.30 -26.87
CA ILE A 9 -0.16 -11.14 -26.00
C ILE A 9 0.86 -12.19 -26.43
N THR A 10 1.93 -11.75 -27.09
CA THR A 10 3.01 -12.65 -27.52
C THR A 10 3.89 -13.03 -26.32
N SER A 11 4.56 -14.18 -26.39
CA SER A 11 5.54 -14.60 -25.37
C SER A 11 6.64 -13.56 -25.16
N ALA A 12 7.06 -12.87 -26.23
CA ALA A 12 8.00 -11.76 -26.17
C ALA A 12 7.46 -10.54 -25.41
N SER A 13 6.16 -10.23 -25.56
CA SER A 13 5.48 -9.17 -24.81
C SER A 13 5.43 -9.48 -23.31
N LEU A 14 5.14 -10.73 -22.94
CA LEU A 14 5.16 -11.18 -21.53
C LEU A 14 6.55 -11.09 -20.91
N ALA A 15 7.58 -11.51 -21.63
CA ALA A 15 8.96 -11.43 -21.16
C ALA A 15 9.42 -9.96 -20.97
N ALA A 16 9.05 -9.07 -21.90
CA ALA A 16 9.32 -7.64 -21.78
C ALA A 16 8.54 -7.00 -20.62
N LYS A 17 7.24 -7.33 -20.48
CA LYS A 17 6.40 -6.88 -19.36
C LYS A 17 7.04 -7.22 -18.02
N LYS A 18 7.48 -8.47 -17.87
CA LYS A 18 8.15 -8.95 -16.66
C LYS A 18 9.40 -8.13 -16.34
N ARG A 19 10.33 -7.98 -17.29
CA ARG A 19 11.55 -7.19 -17.07
C ARG A 19 11.26 -5.73 -16.71
N ILE A 20 10.24 -5.13 -17.33
CA ILE A 20 9.80 -3.77 -16.99
C ILE A 20 9.30 -3.71 -15.54
N LEU A 21 8.46 -4.65 -15.11
CA LEU A 21 7.96 -4.69 -13.74
C LEU A 21 9.11 -4.88 -12.74
N THR A 22 10.01 -5.81 -13.00
CA THR A 22 11.23 -6.06 -12.22
C THR A 22 12.01 -4.75 -12.03
N ALA A 23 12.34 -4.06 -13.13
CA ALA A 23 13.08 -2.81 -13.12
C ALA A 23 12.33 -1.70 -12.36
N CYS A 24 11.04 -1.53 -12.62
CA CYS A 24 10.22 -0.51 -11.98
C CYS A 24 10.12 -0.71 -10.47
N VAL A 25 9.76 -1.90 -10.02
CA VAL A 25 9.57 -2.17 -8.58
C VAL A 25 10.89 -1.97 -7.85
N ARG A 26 11.99 -2.50 -8.41
CA ARG A 26 13.33 -2.30 -7.86
C ARG A 26 13.68 -0.81 -7.76
N LEU A 27 13.55 -0.05 -8.84
CA LEU A 27 13.83 1.39 -8.86
C LEU A 27 12.90 2.19 -7.93
N PHE A 28 11.63 1.83 -7.83
CA PHE A 28 10.69 2.48 -6.91
C PHE A 28 11.11 2.26 -5.45
N LEU A 29 11.53 1.05 -5.09
CA LEU A 29 12.03 0.76 -3.74
C LEU A 29 13.37 1.47 -3.45
N GLU A 30 14.22 1.64 -4.46
CA GLU A 30 15.54 2.27 -4.34
C GLU A 30 15.50 3.79 -4.20
N LYS A 31 14.69 4.47 -5.03
CA LYS A 31 14.67 5.95 -5.10
C LYS A 31 13.29 6.57 -5.02
N GLY A 32 12.22 5.81 -4.92
CA GLY A 32 10.85 6.30 -4.89
C GLY A 32 10.22 6.41 -6.28
N TYR A 33 8.90 6.50 -6.31
CA TYR A 33 8.11 6.62 -7.53
C TYR A 33 8.48 7.87 -8.33
N ASN A 34 8.47 9.04 -7.69
CA ASN A 34 8.58 10.33 -8.37
C ASN A 34 9.97 10.57 -8.97
N ARG A 35 11.03 10.08 -8.31
CA ARG A 35 12.41 10.16 -8.83
C ARG A 35 12.73 9.10 -9.88
N THR A 36 11.84 8.14 -10.12
CA THR A 36 12.03 7.13 -11.17
C THR A 36 11.48 7.63 -12.51
N THR A 37 12.35 7.67 -13.52
CA THR A 37 11.96 8.04 -14.89
C THR A 37 11.75 6.81 -15.77
N VAL A 38 10.89 6.95 -16.79
CA VAL A 38 10.70 5.91 -17.82
C VAL A 38 12.03 5.60 -18.53
N ALA A 39 12.89 6.60 -18.74
CA ALA A 39 14.18 6.40 -19.40
C ALA A 39 15.12 5.47 -18.61
N GLU A 40 15.11 5.54 -17.28
CA GLU A 40 15.88 4.63 -16.43
C GLU A 40 15.27 3.23 -16.42
N ILE A 41 13.93 3.14 -16.33
CA ILE A 41 13.21 1.86 -16.37
C ILE A 41 13.53 1.10 -17.66
N VAL A 42 13.39 1.74 -18.82
CA VAL A 42 13.57 1.04 -20.10
C VAL A 42 15.04 0.66 -20.35
N ARG A 43 15.98 1.45 -19.81
CA ARG A 43 17.41 1.12 -19.85
C ARG A 43 17.70 -0.10 -18.98
N ASP A 44 17.13 -0.15 -17.79
CA ASP A 44 17.34 -1.24 -16.84
C ASP A 44 16.66 -2.55 -17.30
N ALA A 45 15.46 -2.45 -17.86
CA ALA A 45 14.71 -3.60 -18.38
C ALA A 45 15.20 -4.11 -19.74
N ASP A 46 16.17 -3.43 -20.37
CA ASP A 46 16.64 -3.67 -21.73
C ASP A 46 15.48 -3.76 -22.74
N VAL A 47 14.70 -2.67 -22.80
CA VAL A 47 13.58 -2.51 -23.74
C VAL A 47 13.59 -1.13 -24.38
N SER A 48 12.91 -0.97 -25.51
CA SER A 48 12.67 0.35 -26.10
C SER A 48 11.56 1.09 -25.36
N VAL A 49 11.56 2.43 -25.46
CA VAL A 49 10.44 3.28 -25.01
C VAL A 49 9.13 2.87 -25.69
N SER A 50 9.17 2.49 -26.97
CA SER A 50 7.98 2.04 -27.70
C SER A 50 7.41 0.74 -27.12
N THR A 51 8.26 -0.23 -26.75
CA THR A 51 7.82 -1.46 -26.08
C THR A 51 7.17 -1.15 -24.74
N PHE A 52 7.77 -0.26 -23.93
CA PHE A 52 7.18 0.17 -22.66
C PHE A 52 5.80 0.80 -22.84
N GLN A 53 5.68 1.75 -23.77
CA GLN A 53 4.44 2.46 -24.06
C GLN A 53 3.33 1.54 -24.58
N ASN A 54 3.69 0.53 -25.37
CA ASN A 54 2.74 -0.48 -25.84
C ASN A 54 2.19 -1.36 -24.70
N ILE A 55 2.97 -1.58 -23.63
CA ILE A 55 2.58 -2.46 -22.52
C ILE A 55 1.88 -1.67 -21.40
N PHE A 56 2.49 -0.59 -20.90
CA PHE A 56 2.02 0.10 -19.68
C PHE A 56 1.40 1.48 -19.94
N ARG A 57 1.53 2.04 -21.14
CA ARG A 57 1.16 3.43 -21.52
C ARG A 57 1.85 4.54 -20.72
N ALA A 58 1.98 4.41 -19.40
CA ALA A 58 2.61 5.38 -18.51
C ALA A 58 3.25 4.67 -17.31
N LYS A 59 4.04 5.42 -16.54
CA LYS A 59 4.64 4.94 -15.28
C LYS A 59 3.57 4.51 -14.26
N ASP A 60 2.41 5.18 -14.27
CA ASP A 60 1.24 4.85 -13.45
C ASP A 60 0.74 3.41 -13.65
N GLY A 61 0.83 2.89 -14.88
CA GLY A 61 0.41 1.51 -15.18
C GLY A 61 1.20 0.46 -14.40
N VAL A 62 2.46 0.77 -14.08
CA VAL A 62 3.31 -0.13 -13.27
C VAL A 62 3.07 0.08 -11.78
N LEU A 63 2.75 1.30 -11.36
CA LEU A 63 2.37 1.59 -9.98
C LEU A 63 1.18 0.71 -9.57
N ILE A 64 0.17 0.58 -10.43
CA ILE A 64 -1.03 -0.21 -10.15
C ILE A 64 -0.66 -1.67 -9.82
N GLU A 65 0.15 -2.35 -10.63
CA GLU A 65 0.52 -3.75 -10.35
C GLU A 65 1.28 -3.92 -9.03
N LEU A 66 2.10 -2.93 -8.65
CA LEU A 66 2.75 -2.92 -7.33
C LEU A 66 1.73 -2.74 -6.20
N ILE A 67 0.75 -1.85 -6.37
CA ILE A 67 -0.28 -1.58 -5.38
C ILE A 67 -1.23 -2.76 -5.20
N GLU A 68 -1.64 -3.41 -6.28
CA GLU A 68 -2.45 -4.64 -6.23
C GLU A 68 -1.75 -5.72 -5.39
N PHE A 69 -0.43 -5.89 -5.58
CA PHE A 69 0.36 -6.83 -4.79
C PHE A 69 0.44 -6.42 -3.32
N MET A 70 0.71 -5.15 -3.03
CA MET A 70 0.87 -4.65 -1.66
C MET A 70 -0.44 -4.74 -0.86
N PHE A 71 -1.54 -4.24 -1.43
CA PHE A 71 -2.85 -4.18 -0.77
C PHE A 71 -3.53 -5.55 -0.70
N GLY A 72 -3.27 -6.46 -1.64
CA GLY A 72 -3.74 -7.84 -1.56
C GLY A 72 -3.21 -8.63 -0.35
N ASN A 73 -2.12 -8.17 0.28
CA ASN A 73 -1.46 -8.89 1.37
C ASN A 73 -1.59 -8.21 2.75
N GLN A 74 -1.93 -6.92 2.82
CA GLN A 74 -1.79 -6.12 4.05
C GLN A 74 -2.71 -6.55 5.20
N PHE A 75 -3.99 -6.80 4.93
CA PHE A 75 -4.93 -7.30 5.95
C PHE A 75 -4.61 -8.73 6.37
N GLY A 76 -4.04 -9.54 5.48
CA GLY A 76 -3.52 -10.87 5.81
C GLY A 76 -2.35 -10.82 6.80
N ALA A 77 -1.43 -9.88 6.65
CA ALA A 77 -0.34 -9.65 7.59
C ALA A 77 -0.87 -9.18 8.97
N ALA A 78 -1.81 -8.24 8.98
CA ALA A 78 -2.43 -7.75 10.21
C ALA A 78 -3.17 -8.85 10.98
N ARG A 79 -3.93 -9.71 10.29
CA ARG A 79 -4.60 -10.88 10.89
C ARG A 79 -3.62 -11.84 11.57
N LYS A 80 -2.44 -12.09 10.98
CA LYS A 80 -1.39 -12.94 11.58
C LYS A 80 -0.83 -12.36 12.88
N ILE A 81 -0.72 -11.04 12.97
CA ILE A 81 -0.21 -10.33 14.16
C ILE A 81 -1.25 -10.31 15.28
N VAL A 82 -2.51 -10.04 14.92
CA VAL A 82 -3.63 -9.98 15.86
C VAL A 82 -4.01 -11.37 16.38
N GLY A 83 -3.96 -12.38 15.52
CA GLY A 83 -4.41 -13.75 15.83
C GLY A 83 -5.93 -13.93 15.67
N GLU A 84 -6.36 -15.18 15.57
CA GLU A 84 -7.73 -15.55 15.12
C GLU A 84 -8.85 -15.26 16.14
N ARG A 85 -8.51 -14.99 17.41
CA ARG A 85 -9.49 -14.89 18.51
C ARG A 85 -9.81 -13.47 18.95
N ILE A 86 -9.21 -12.47 18.32
CA ILE A 86 -9.41 -11.06 18.67
C ILE A 86 -10.45 -10.45 17.72
N PRO A 87 -11.33 -9.54 18.20
CA PRO A 87 -12.35 -8.91 17.35
C PRO A 87 -11.78 -8.26 16.08
N PRO A 88 -12.50 -8.29 14.94
CA PRO A 88 -12.00 -7.79 13.66
C PRO A 88 -11.53 -6.33 13.65
N VAL A 89 -12.05 -5.46 14.52
CA VAL A 89 -11.62 -4.06 14.64
C VAL A 89 -10.13 -3.91 14.96
N TYR A 90 -9.53 -4.89 15.66
CA TYR A 90 -8.09 -4.89 15.95
C TYR A 90 -7.26 -5.14 14.70
N VAL A 91 -7.79 -5.91 13.74
CA VAL A 91 -7.14 -6.13 12.44
C VAL A 91 -7.06 -4.80 11.68
N TYR A 92 -8.15 -4.05 11.60
CA TYR A 92 -8.16 -2.71 11.02
C TYR A 92 -7.13 -1.79 11.70
N ALA A 93 -7.11 -1.78 13.03
CA ALA A 93 -6.20 -0.93 13.77
C ALA A 93 -4.72 -1.28 13.56
N VAL A 94 -4.39 -2.58 13.52
CA VAL A 94 -3.02 -3.06 13.28
C VAL A 94 -2.59 -2.81 11.84
N GLU A 95 -3.46 -3.08 10.86
CA GLU A 95 -3.20 -2.81 9.45
C GLU A 95 -2.87 -1.32 9.24
N THR A 96 -3.74 -0.44 9.72
CA THR A 96 -3.56 1.01 9.65
C THR A 96 -2.26 1.45 10.35
N ALA A 97 -1.99 0.88 11.53
CA ALA A 97 -0.81 1.22 12.30
C ALA A 97 0.47 0.81 11.58
N ILE A 98 0.47 -0.37 10.94
CA ILE A 98 1.58 -0.84 10.11
C ILE A 98 1.77 0.11 8.93
N GLN A 99 0.72 0.38 8.16
CA GLN A 99 0.78 1.16 6.94
C GLN A 99 1.33 2.58 7.19
N LEU A 100 0.81 3.29 8.19
CA LEU A 100 1.33 4.61 8.58
C LEU A 100 2.80 4.53 9.02
N THR A 101 3.15 3.52 9.82
CA THR A 101 4.52 3.35 10.32
C THR A 101 5.50 3.04 9.18
N LEU A 102 5.11 2.23 8.18
CA LEU A 102 5.94 1.96 6.99
C LEU A 102 6.35 3.26 6.27
N THR A 103 5.43 4.22 6.15
CA THR A 103 5.74 5.52 5.53
C THR A 103 6.67 6.39 6.37
N GLU A 104 6.69 6.21 7.69
CA GLU A 104 7.66 6.89 8.57
C GLU A 104 9.04 6.22 8.57
N LEU A 105 9.11 4.91 8.32
CA LEU A 105 10.36 4.16 8.28
C LEU A 105 11.09 4.27 6.94
N ASN A 106 10.36 4.47 5.83
CA ASN A 106 10.94 4.45 4.49
C ASN A 106 10.31 5.53 3.58
N GLU A 107 11.10 6.54 3.22
CA GLU A 107 10.65 7.66 2.39
C GLU A 107 10.34 7.28 0.95
N ASN A 108 10.94 6.22 0.40
CA ASN A 108 10.57 5.72 -0.92
C ASN A 108 9.21 5.02 -0.88
N LEU A 109 8.92 4.27 0.19
CA LEU A 109 7.58 3.73 0.42
C LEU A 109 6.56 4.84 0.65
N ARG A 110 6.90 5.88 1.42
CA ARG A 110 6.04 7.07 1.58
C ARG A 110 5.68 7.66 0.21
N ASP A 111 6.66 7.86 -0.66
CA ASP A 111 6.46 8.40 -2.00
C ASP A 111 5.52 7.51 -2.84
N ILE A 112 5.72 6.19 -2.81
CA ILE A 112 4.86 5.22 -3.50
C ILE A 112 3.42 5.25 -2.97
N TYR A 113 3.24 5.19 -1.64
CA TYR A 113 1.91 5.21 -1.03
C TYR A 113 1.18 6.54 -1.29
N LEU A 114 1.87 7.67 -1.19
CA LEU A 114 1.28 8.98 -1.48
C LEU A 114 0.80 9.08 -2.93
N GLU A 115 1.57 8.56 -3.87
CA GLU A 115 1.15 8.50 -5.26
C GLU A 115 -0.04 7.55 -5.43
N ALA A 116 -0.03 6.38 -4.80
CA ALA A 116 -1.12 5.41 -4.87
C ALA A 116 -2.47 5.99 -4.40
N TYR A 117 -2.46 6.79 -3.33
CA TYR A 117 -3.64 7.50 -2.85
C TYR A 117 -3.98 8.78 -3.65
N THR A 118 -3.22 9.10 -4.72
CA THR A 118 -3.43 10.30 -5.55
C THR A 118 -3.80 9.96 -7.00
N GLN A 119 -3.19 8.92 -7.57
CA GLN A 119 -3.43 8.49 -8.94
C GLN A 119 -4.80 7.80 -9.05
N SER A 120 -5.62 8.21 -10.03
CA SER A 120 -7.05 7.88 -10.06
C SER A 120 -7.38 6.39 -10.13
N GLU A 121 -6.58 5.59 -10.84
CA GLU A 121 -6.84 4.16 -11.00
C GLU A 121 -6.36 3.36 -9.77
N ALA A 122 -5.19 3.73 -9.23
CA ALA A 122 -4.64 3.14 -8.01
C ALA A 122 -5.52 3.44 -6.78
N VAL A 123 -5.98 4.68 -6.62
CA VAL A 123 -6.82 5.05 -5.48
C VAL A 123 -8.20 4.40 -5.55
N GLU A 124 -8.77 4.26 -6.75
CA GLU A 124 -10.03 3.55 -6.95
C GLU A 124 -9.90 2.08 -6.57
N TYR A 125 -8.81 1.42 -6.98
CA TYR A 125 -8.50 0.06 -6.55
C TYR A 125 -8.44 -0.06 -5.02
N ILE A 126 -7.72 0.87 -4.36
CA ILE A 126 -7.61 0.90 -2.89
C ILE A 126 -8.99 1.04 -2.24
N HIS A 127 -9.83 1.96 -2.73
CA HIS A 127 -11.17 2.18 -2.18
C HIS A 127 -12.04 0.94 -2.30
N GLN A 128 -12.10 0.33 -3.48
CA GLN A 128 -12.93 -0.86 -3.71
C GLN A 128 -12.48 -2.03 -2.84
N HIS A 129 -11.17 -2.33 -2.80
CA HIS A 129 -10.66 -3.45 -2.00
C HIS A 129 -10.81 -3.21 -0.50
N THR A 130 -10.55 -1.99 -0.03
CA THR A 130 -10.66 -1.67 1.39
C THR A 130 -12.12 -1.64 1.84
N ALA A 131 -13.06 -1.18 1.01
CA ALA A 131 -14.49 -1.21 1.32
C ALA A 131 -15.00 -2.62 1.64
N LEU A 132 -14.53 -3.65 0.93
CA LEU A 132 -14.88 -5.05 1.19
C LEU A 132 -14.38 -5.52 2.56
N GLU A 133 -13.15 -5.14 2.91
CA GLU A 133 -12.57 -5.44 4.22
C GLU A 133 -13.31 -4.70 5.34
N LEU A 134 -13.66 -3.44 5.14
CA LEU A 134 -14.45 -2.65 6.09
C LEU A 134 -15.85 -3.22 6.28
N ALA A 135 -16.52 -3.65 5.21
CA ALA A 135 -17.83 -4.30 5.29
C ALA A 135 -17.75 -5.58 6.12
N SER A 136 -16.69 -6.39 5.94
CA SER A 136 -16.43 -7.58 6.75
C SER A 136 -16.19 -7.27 8.23
N ILE A 137 -15.41 -6.22 8.52
CA ILE A 137 -14.99 -5.86 9.89
C ILE A 137 -16.10 -5.13 10.66
N PHE A 138 -16.82 -4.23 10.00
CA PHE A 138 -17.73 -3.27 10.63
C PHE A 138 -19.20 -3.46 10.25
N GLY A 139 -19.54 -4.34 9.30
CA GLY A 139 -20.91 -4.55 8.83
C GLY A 139 -21.93 -4.82 9.94
N SER A 140 -21.56 -5.57 10.98
CA SER A 140 -22.44 -5.84 12.12
C SER A 140 -22.76 -4.60 12.97
N ARG A 141 -21.96 -3.54 12.89
CA ARG A 141 -22.15 -2.27 13.62
C ARG A 141 -23.00 -1.26 12.87
N LEU A 142 -23.09 -1.41 11.55
CA LEU A 142 -23.82 -0.51 10.66
C LEU A 142 -24.94 -1.29 9.95
N PRO A 143 -25.97 -1.76 10.68
CA PRO A 143 -27.04 -2.54 10.08
C PRO A 143 -27.78 -1.70 9.03
N GLY A 144 -27.84 -2.21 7.80
CA GLY A 144 -28.44 -1.53 6.65
C GLY A 144 -27.43 -0.90 5.69
N TYR A 145 -26.15 -0.84 6.04
CA TYR A 145 -25.10 -0.44 5.10
C TYR A 145 -24.79 -1.59 4.15
N THR A 146 -24.61 -1.23 2.88
CA THR A 146 -24.14 -2.08 1.79
C THR A 146 -22.66 -1.85 1.53
N GLU A 147 -22.04 -2.66 0.65
CA GLU A 147 -20.67 -2.42 0.18
C GLU A 147 -20.50 -1.01 -0.41
N SER A 148 -21.54 -0.44 -1.04
CA SER A 148 -21.52 0.93 -1.58
C SER A 148 -21.37 1.97 -0.46
N ASP A 149 -22.09 1.79 0.65
CA ASP A 149 -21.98 2.71 1.79
C ASP A 149 -20.59 2.61 2.44
N PHE A 150 -20.00 1.42 2.50
CA PHE A 150 -18.62 1.23 2.96
C PHE A 150 -17.59 1.84 2.02
N TYR A 151 -17.82 1.81 0.71
CA TYR A 151 -16.99 2.51 -0.27
C TYR A 151 -17.02 4.03 -0.05
N GLU A 152 -18.19 4.62 0.18
CA GLU A 152 -18.33 6.05 0.50
C GLU A 152 -17.59 6.43 1.78
N LEU A 153 -17.70 5.61 2.83
CA LEU A 153 -16.95 5.82 4.07
C LEU A 153 -15.43 5.66 3.87
N GLU A 154 -15.01 4.71 3.04
CA GLU A 154 -13.60 4.47 2.75
C GLU A 154 -12.94 5.66 2.05
N ILE A 155 -13.64 6.36 1.14
CA ILE A 155 -13.12 7.59 0.54
C ILE A 155 -12.71 8.60 1.64
N GLY A 156 -13.52 8.73 2.69
CA GLY A 156 -13.20 9.56 3.84
C GLY A 156 -11.98 9.06 4.63
N SER A 157 -11.97 7.77 4.95
CA SER A 157 -10.90 7.09 5.69
C SER A 157 -9.54 7.16 4.98
N ALA A 158 -9.52 6.89 3.67
CA ALA A 158 -8.37 7.04 2.79
C ALA A 158 -7.87 8.49 2.70
N GLY A 159 -8.79 9.46 2.76
CA GLY A 159 -8.44 10.89 2.84
C GLY A 159 -7.62 11.21 4.09
N ILE A 160 -8.01 10.66 5.24
CA ILE A 160 -7.23 10.75 6.49
C ILE A 160 -5.87 10.08 6.30
N MET A 161 -5.85 8.89 5.69
CA MET A 161 -4.63 8.08 5.50
C MET A 161 -3.60 8.84 4.69
N ARG A 162 -3.99 9.29 3.50
CA ARG A 162 -3.17 10.11 2.62
C ARG A 162 -2.68 11.39 3.32
N GLY A 163 -3.58 12.11 3.98
CA GLY A 163 -3.23 13.34 4.69
C GLY A 163 -2.18 13.12 5.78
N TYR A 164 -2.27 12.01 6.50
CA TYR A 164 -1.37 11.65 7.59
C TYR A 164 -0.02 11.11 7.09
N MET A 165 -0.02 10.38 5.97
CA MET A 165 1.22 9.97 5.27
C MET A 165 1.97 11.18 4.70
N ALA A 166 1.27 12.21 4.24
CA ALA A 166 1.89 13.41 3.65
C ALA A 166 2.62 14.26 4.71
N ARG A 167 2.16 14.23 5.97
CA ARG A 167 2.79 14.94 7.07
C ARG A 167 3.78 14.03 7.78
N ARG A 168 5.10 14.17 7.56
CA ARG A 168 6.13 13.46 8.35
C ARG A 168 5.92 13.64 9.86
N CYS A 169 6.27 12.61 10.62
CA CYS A 169 6.33 12.75 12.07
C CYS A 169 7.38 13.77 12.50
N ASP A 170 7.03 14.56 13.51
CA ASP A 170 7.89 15.55 14.14
C ASP A 170 7.57 15.64 15.64
N MET A 171 8.20 16.59 16.34
CA MET A 171 7.98 16.79 17.77
C MET A 171 6.54 17.16 18.16
N TYR A 172 5.74 17.71 17.23
CA TYR A 172 4.35 18.11 17.47
C TYR A 172 3.35 17.02 17.09
N PHE A 173 3.70 16.20 16.10
CA PHE A 173 2.89 15.10 15.58
C PHE A 173 3.68 13.77 15.50
N PRO A 174 4.07 13.21 16.66
CA PRO A 174 4.77 11.93 16.72
C PRO A 174 3.86 10.78 16.28
N LEU A 175 4.46 9.63 15.96
CA LEU A 175 3.77 8.45 15.43
C LEU A 175 2.61 8.02 16.34
N GLU A 176 2.83 7.95 17.65
CA GLU A 176 1.84 7.51 18.63
C GLU A 176 0.61 8.44 18.62
N ARG A 177 0.84 9.74 18.48
CA ARG A 177 -0.23 10.74 18.37
C ARG A 177 -0.95 10.63 17.03
N LYS A 178 -0.21 10.39 15.94
CA LYS A 178 -0.75 10.19 14.59
C LYS A 178 -1.66 8.97 14.55
N LEU A 179 -1.19 7.82 15.02
CA LEU A 179 -1.96 6.58 15.10
C LEU A 179 -3.22 6.77 15.94
N ARG A 180 -3.09 7.34 17.14
CA ARG A 180 -4.26 7.60 18.01
C ARG A 180 -5.29 8.49 17.33
N ARG A 181 -4.87 9.58 16.67
CA ARG A 181 -5.81 10.51 16.02
C ARG A 181 -6.51 9.88 14.83
N PHE A 182 -5.76 9.15 14.00
CA PHE A 182 -6.32 8.42 12.87
C PHE A 182 -7.38 7.43 13.35
N LEU A 183 -7.01 6.54 14.26
CA LEU A 183 -7.86 5.44 14.70
C LEU A 183 -9.13 5.94 15.38
N VAL A 184 -9.05 6.99 16.22
CA VAL A 184 -10.26 7.58 16.83
C VAL A 184 -11.19 8.16 15.77
N MET A 185 -10.66 8.89 14.79
CA MET A 185 -11.48 9.49 13.73
C MET A 185 -12.16 8.41 12.89
N SER A 186 -11.41 7.44 12.39
CA SER A 186 -11.94 6.43 11.49
C SER A 186 -12.84 5.41 12.21
N MET A 187 -12.45 4.89 13.37
CA MET A 187 -13.31 3.99 14.14
C MET A 187 -14.64 4.65 14.56
N SER A 188 -14.63 5.97 14.80
CA SER A 188 -15.88 6.71 15.06
C SER A 188 -16.77 6.79 13.81
N ALA A 189 -16.20 6.94 12.62
CA ALA A 189 -16.95 6.89 11.37
C ALA A 189 -17.59 5.51 11.12
N TYR A 190 -16.98 4.43 11.63
CA TYR A 190 -17.51 3.07 11.56
C TYR A 190 -18.36 2.64 12.77
N SER A 191 -18.81 3.60 13.59
CA SER A 191 -19.65 3.35 14.77
C SER A 191 -19.06 2.39 15.82
N VAL A 192 -17.74 2.39 16.00
CA VAL A 192 -17.09 1.64 17.10
C VAL A 192 -17.34 2.38 18.43
N PRO A 193 -17.89 1.73 19.47
CA PRO A 193 -18.14 2.35 20.77
C PRO A 193 -16.87 2.86 21.45
N GLY A 194 -16.97 3.96 22.20
CA GLY A 194 -15.81 4.62 22.81
C GLY A 194 -14.99 3.75 23.78
N ASP A 195 -15.64 2.84 24.51
CA ASP A 195 -14.95 1.89 25.40
C ASP A 195 -14.17 0.83 24.61
N GLU A 196 -14.72 0.38 23.47
CA GLU A 196 -14.03 -0.52 22.54
C GLU A 196 -12.86 0.19 21.85
N GLN A 197 -13.04 1.44 21.40
CA GLN A 197 -11.96 2.25 20.82
C GLN A 197 -10.79 2.38 21.80
N GLN A 198 -11.06 2.63 23.08
CA GLN A 198 -10.03 2.77 24.10
C GLN A 198 -9.22 1.48 24.29
N LYS A 199 -9.88 0.31 24.31
CA LYS A 199 -9.21 -1.01 24.37
C LYS A 199 -8.33 -1.26 23.15
N VAL A 200 -8.79 -0.90 21.96
CA VAL A 200 -8.01 -1.01 20.72
C VAL A 200 -6.78 -0.10 20.76
N LEU A 201 -6.92 1.14 21.24
CA LEU A 201 -5.80 2.06 21.37
C LEU A 201 -4.76 1.59 22.39
N GLU A 202 -5.20 1.03 23.52
CA GLU A 202 -4.32 0.44 24.53
C GLU A 202 -3.57 -0.77 23.97
N PHE A 203 -4.25 -1.61 23.19
CA PHE A 203 -3.62 -2.72 22.49
C PHE A 203 -2.53 -2.24 21.54
N ILE A 204 -2.82 -1.27 20.66
CA ILE A 204 -1.82 -0.70 19.74
C ILE A 204 -0.65 -0.06 20.50
N ALA A 205 -0.90 0.63 21.61
CA ALA A 205 0.14 1.22 22.44
C ALA A 205 1.03 0.17 23.14
N GLY A 206 0.52 -1.04 23.36
CA GLY A 206 1.27 -2.18 23.89
C GLY A 206 2.13 -2.90 22.85
N LEU A 207 1.95 -2.62 21.55
CA LEU A 207 2.75 -3.21 20.48
C LEU A 207 4.03 -2.39 20.24
N ASP A 208 5.13 -3.10 19.93
CA ASP A 208 6.28 -2.47 19.28
C ASP A 208 6.00 -2.32 17.78
N ILE A 209 5.18 -1.32 17.44
CA ILE A 209 4.69 -1.15 16.07
C ILE A 209 5.84 -0.88 15.08
N ARG A 210 6.92 -0.24 15.52
CA ARG A 210 8.09 0.03 14.66
C ARG A 210 8.76 -1.27 14.27
N LYS A 211 9.08 -2.12 15.25
CA LYS A 211 9.68 -3.44 14.99
C LYS A 211 8.78 -4.34 14.15
N ILE A 212 7.47 -4.34 14.42
CA ILE A 212 6.49 -5.08 13.62
C ILE A 212 6.50 -4.58 12.17
N SER A 213 6.45 -3.26 11.95
CA SER A 213 6.48 -2.68 10.61
C SER A 213 7.80 -2.93 9.89
N GLU A 214 8.94 -2.93 10.59
CA GLU A 214 10.23 -3.33 9.99
C GLU A 214 10.20 -4.77 9.48
N GLN A 215 9.64 -5.70 10.27
CA GLN A 215 9.49 -7.10 9.87
C GLN A 215 8.54 -7.25 8.67
N VAL A 216 7.40 -6.54 8.69
CA VAL A 216 6.45 -6.54 7.58
C VAL A 216 7.08 -5.94 6.33
N MET A 217 7.87 -4.87 6.45
CA MET A 217 8.59 -4.26 5.33
C MET A 217 9.60 -5.22 4.71
N GLN A 218 10.40 -5.91 5.54
CA GLN A 218 11.37 -6.90 5.07
C GLN A 218 10.69 -8.05 4.34
N GLU A 219 9.59 -8.56 4.89
CA GLU A 219 8.81 -9.63 4.26
C GLU A 219 8.16 -9.16 2.96
N LEU A 220 7.60 -7.95 2.92
CA LEU A 220 7.06 -7.36 1.70
C LEU A 220 8.14 -7.29 0.61
N PHE A 221 9.33 -6.80 0.94
CA PHE A 221 10.43 -6.71 -0.02
C PHE A 221 10.86 -8.10 -0.52
N ARG A 222 10.94 -9.09 0.36
CA ARG A 222 11.22 -10.47 -0.03
C ARG A 222 10.16 -11.03 -0.98
N MET A 223 8.89 -10.79 -0.67
CA MET A 223 7.76 -11.23 -1.47
C MET A 223 7.73 -10.54 -2.84
N LEU A 224 8.04 -9.24 -2.90
CA LEU A 224 8.18 -8.48 -4.16
C LEU A 224 9.36 -9.01 -4.99
N ALA A 225 10.52 -9.24 -4.36
CA ALA A 225 11.70 -9.80 -5.01
C ALA A 225 11.43 -11.18 -5.61
N MET A 226 10.68 -12.03 -4.92
CA MET A 226 10.26 -13.34 -5.43
C MET A 226 9.21 -13.21 -6.55
N HIS A 227 8.22 -12.34 -6.40
CA HIS A 227 7.14 -12.18 -7.37
C HIS A 227 7.59 -11.56 -8.68
N PHE A 228 8.47 -10.55 -8.60
CA PHE A 228 8.99 -9.82 -9.74
C PHE A 228 10.42 -10.26 -10.14
N GLU A 229 10.99 -11.26 -9.47
CA GLU A 229 12.28 -11.89 -9.78
C GLU A 229 13.48 -10.90 -9.84
N PHE A 230 13.71 -10.13 -8.78
CA PHE A 230 14.92 -9.30 -8.59
C PHE A 230 15.67 -9.65 -7.29
N SER A 231 16.91 -9.20 -7.15
CA SER A 231 17.67 -9.34 -5.90
C SER A 231 17.50 -8.13 -4.99
N LEU A 232 17.34 -8.37 -3.68
CA LEU A 232 17.32 -7.30 -2.67
C LEU A 232 18.69 -6.64 -2.46
N ASP A 233 19.77 -7.31 -2.85
CA ASP A 233 21.12 -6.73 -2.78
C ASP A 233 21.28 -5.60 -3.81
N ASP A 234 20.58 -5.69 -4.94
CA ASP A 234 20.52 -4.63 -5.95
C ASP A 234 19.90 -3.35 -5.36
N VAL A 235 18.90 -3.50 -4.49
CA VAL A 235 18.20 -2.38 -3.80
C VAL A 235 19.07 -1.69 -2.76
N LYS A 236 20.01 -2.42 -2.14
CA LYS A 236 20.87 -1.89 -1.05
C LYS A 236 22.17 -1.29 -1.55
N ALA A 237 22.68 -1.73 -2.70
CA ALA A 237 24.01 -1.36 -3.20
C ALA A 237 24.20 0.15 -3.42
N GLU A 238 23.15 0.93 -3.64
CA GLU A 238 23.25 2.38 -3.86
C GLU A 238 22.91 3.27 -2.64
N GLN A 239 22.30 2.71 -1.57
CA GLN A 239 22.02 3.48 -0.35
C GLN A 239 23.30 3.71 0.50
N GLY A 240 24.37 2.95 0.28
CA GLY A 240 25.67 3.11 0.93
C GLY A 240 26.67 4.01 0.20
N GLY A 241 26.27 4.64 -0.91
CA GLY A 241 27.16 5.28 -1.87
C GLY A 241 27.19 6.81 -1.86
N ARG A 242 26.87 7.49 -0.75
CA ARG A 242 27.11 8.94 -0.58
C ARG A 242 27.43 9.25 0.89
N VAL A 243 28.72 9.18 1.23
CA VAL A 243 29.35 9.98 2.30
C VAL A 243 30.00 11.17 1.62
#